data_AF-A0AAV3XUZ6-F1
#
_entry.id   AF-A0AAV3XUZ6-F1
#
_cell.length_a   1.000
_cell.length_b   1.000
_cell.length_c   1.000
_cell.angle_alpha   90.00
_cell.angle_beta   90.00
_cell.angle_gamma   90.00
#
_symmetry.space_group_name_H-M   'P 1'
#
loop_
_entity.id
_entity.type
_entity.pdbx_description
1 polymer ?
#
loop_
_entity_poly.entity_id
_entity_poly.type
_entity_poly.pdbx_seq_one_letter_code
_entity_poly.pdbx_strand_id
1 'polypeptide(L)' 'MRCVKCGQNFCYLCKGPVSRRDPYSHYSMPGQMCFSKLFYGVPDLDYLFPEDDLVLLLEEEEGMFDDAED' A
#
# COMPACT_ATOMS: atom_id res chain seq x y z
N MET A 1 -9.88 3.73 0.45
CA MET A 1 -10.23 3.94 1.88
C MET A 1 -11.59 3.31 2.17
N ARG A 2 -11.85 2.87 3.41
CA ARG A 2 -13.13 2.27 3.82
C ARG A 2 -13.67 2.97 5.05
N CYS A 3 -14.93 3.39 5.04
CA CYS A 3 -15.56 4.00 6.19
C CYS A 3 -15.88 2.93 7.25
N VAL A 4 -15.45 3.13 8.49
CA VAL A 4 -15.71 2.17 9.59
C VAL A 4 -17.19 2.13 10.00
N LYS A 5 -17.92 3.24 9.87
CA LYS A 5 -19.33 3.34 10.26
C LYS A 5 -20.28 2.65 9.26
N CYS A 6 -20.09 2.88 7.96
CA CYS A 6 -20.99 2.34 6.92
C CYS A 6 -20.36 1.24 6.05
N GLY A 7 -19.06 0.98 6.19
CA GLY A 7 -18.35 -0.03 5.40
C GLY A 7 -18.13 0.33 3.93
N GLN A 8 -18.52 1.53 3.47
CA GLN A 8 -18.41 1.91 2.07
C GLN A 8 -16.96 2.22 1.68
N ASN A 9 -16.57 1.78 0.48
CA ASN A 9 -15.27 2.09 -0.10
C ASN A 9 -15.35 3.42 -0.83
N PHE A 10 -14.35 4.27 -0.61
CA PHE A 10 -14.26 5.59 -1.21
C PHE A 10 -12.81 5.95 -1.54
N CYS A 11 -12.68 6.85 -2.52
CA CYS A 11 -11.41 7.37 -2.99
C CYS A 11 -10.88 8.39 -1.98
N TYR A 12 -9.61 8.28 -1.60
CA TYR A 12 -9.02 9.20 -0.63
C TYR A 12 -8.77 10.59 -1.22
N LEU A 13 -8.65 10.71 -2.55
CA LEU A 13 -8.43 11.97 -3.27
C LEU A 13 -9.73 12.75 -3.42
N CYS A 14 -10.72 12.19 -4.12
CA CYS A 14 -11.96 12.89 -4.47
C CYS A 14 -13.11 12.66 -3.50
N LYS A 15 -12.94 11.77 -2.50
CA LYS A 15 -13.98 11.33 -1.55
C LYS A 15 -15.19 10.64 -2.20
N GLY A 16 -15.14 10.38 -3.51
CA GLY A 16 -16.18 9.68 -4.26
C GLY A 16 -16.22 8.17 -3.98
N PRO A 17 -17.34 7.51 -4.28
CA PRO A 17 -17.48 6.07 -4.10
C PRO A 17 -16.55 5.31 -5.04
N VAL A 18 -16.01 4.18 -4.58
CA VAL A 18 -15.14 3.30 -5.36
C VAL A 18 -15.72 1.89 -5.36
N SER A 19 -15.64 1.22 -6.52
CA SER A 19 -16.11 -0.16 -6.66
C SER A 19 -15.38 -1.08 -5.68
N ARG A 20 -16.13 -2.00 -5.06
CA ARG A 20 -15.55 -3.05 -4.22
C ARG A 20 -14.89 -4.16 -5.04
N ARG A 21 -15.39 -4.40 -6.26
CA ARG A 21 -14.90 -5.47 -7.14
C ARG A 21 -13.71 -5.02 -7.98
N ASP A 22 -13.71 -3.75 -8.39
CA ASP A 22 -12.68 -3.18 -9.25
C ASP A 22 -12.34 -1.75 -8.80
N PRO A 23 -11.63 -1.59 -7.67
CA PRO A 23 -11.31 -0.28 -7.12
C PRO A 23 -10.30 0.50 -7.97
N TYR A 24 -9.47 -0.20 -8.75
CA TYR A 24 -8.39 0.42 -9.53
C TYR A 24 -8.89 1.10 -10.80
N SER A 25 -10.01 0.64 -11.39
CA SER A 25 -10.67 1.33 -12.50
C SER A 25 -10.86 2.83 -12.30
N HIS A 26 -11.13 3.27 -11.06
CA HIS A 26 -11.28 4.69 -10.71
C HIS A 26 -10.03 5.52 -11.03
N TYR A 27 -8.85 4.91 -11.00
CA TYR A 27 -7.55 5.53 -11.24
C TYR A 27 -7.03 5.29 -12.67
N SER A 28 -7.62 4.34 -13.40
CA SER A 28 -7.22 4.00 -14.78
C SER A 28 -8.10 4.66 -15.85
N MET A 29 -9.20 5.33 -15.47
CA MET A 29 -10.08 6.01 -16.41
C MET A 29 -9.58 7.41 -16.78
N PRO A 30 -9.19 7.66 -18.04
CA PRO A 30 -8.80 8.98 -18.49
C PRO A 30 -9.98 9.97 -18.42
N GLY A 31 -9.68 11.23 -18.11
CA GLY A 31 -10.67 12.29 -17.95
C GLY A 31 -11.24 12.46 -16.53
N GLN A 32 -10.93 11.53 -15.61
CA GLN A 32 -11.26 11.69 -14.18
C GLN A 32 -10.12 12.39 -13.44
N MET A 33 -10.45 13.14 -12.38
CA MET A 33 -9.46 13.85 -11.55
C MET A 33 -8.43 12.91 -10.88
N CYS A 34 -8.79 11.63 -10.71
CA CYS A 34 -7.96 10.61 -10.04
C CYS A 34 -7.09 9.81 -11.02
N PHE A 35 -7.15 10.11 -12.32
CA PHE A 35 -6.41 9.37 -13.34
C PHE A 35 -4.90 9.39 -13.05
N SER A 36 -4.28 8.21 -13.03
CA SER A 36 -2.85 8.00 -12.75
C SER A 36 -2.36 8.57 -11.41
N LYS A 37 -3.25 8.68 -10.41
CA LYS A 37 -2.94 9.20 -9.07
C LYS A 37 -3.11 8.15 -7.96
N LEU A 38 -2.96 6.86 -8.27
CA LEU A 38 -3.16 5.79 -7.30
C LEU A 38 -2.25 5.90 -6.07
N PHE A 39 -1.00 6.31 -6.29
CA PHE A 39 0.04 6.47 -5.25
C PHE A 39 0.32 7.94 -4.93
N TYR A 40 -0.57 8.85 -5.30
CA TYR A 40 -0.34 10.27 -5.07
C TYR A 40 -0.29 10.58 -3.57
N GLY A 41 0.81 11.19 -3.11
CA GLY A 41 1.04 11.54 -1.71
C GLY A 41 1.64 10.40 -0.87
N VAL A 42 1.98 9.26 -1.47
CA VAL A 42 2.85 8.26 -0.84
C VAL A 42 4.28 8.77 -1.02
N PRO A 43 5.05 9.00 0.05
CA PRO A 43 6.45 9.38 -0.07
C PRO A 43 7.25 8.25 -0.73
N ASP A 44 8.37 8.60 -1.36
CA ASP A 44 9.21 7.62 -2.04
C ASP A 44 9.68 6.55 -1.04
N LEU A 45 9.84 5.32 -1.53
CA LEU A 45 10.18 4.16 -0.69
C LEU A 45 11.49 4.37 0.07
N ASP A 46 12.43 5.08 -0.56
CA ASP A 46 13.72 5.48 0.00
C ASP A 46 13.59 6.34 1.28
N TYR A 47 12.44 6.99 1.50
CA TYR A 47 12.18 7.76 2.72
C TYR A 47 11.44 6.98 3.81
N LEU A 48 10.74 5.90 3.46
CA LEU A 48 9.92 5.12 4.40
C LEU A 48 10.66 3.92 4.98
N PHE A 49 11.63 3.40 4.23
CA PHE A 49 12.50 2.31 4.64
C PHE A 49 13.94 2.77 4.38
N PRO A 50 14.59 3.42 5.36
CA PRO A 50 16.02 3.63 5.31
C PRO A 50 16.71 2.29 5.03
N GLU A 51 17.81 2.32 4.28
CA GLU A 51 18.54 1.11 3.88
C GLU A 51 18.86 0.21 5.09
N ASP A 52 19.12 0.82 6.25
CA ASP A 52 19.36 0.14 7.53
C ASP A 52 18.19 -0.73 8.02
N ASP A 53 16.93 -0.29 7.85
CA ASP A 53 15.75 -1.04 8.32
C ASP A 53 15.42 -2.24 7.41
N LEU A 54 15.77 -2.17 6.13
CA LEU A 54 15.58 -3.28 5.18
C LEU A 54 16.62 -4.37 5.38
N VAL A 55 17.85 -4.00 5.76
CA VAL A 55 18.93 -4.92 6.12
C VAL A 55 18.58 -5.69 7.40
N LEU A 56 18.06 -5.02 8.43
CA LEU A 56 17.65 -5.68 9.68
C LEU A 56 16.57 -6.75 9.48
N LEU A 57 15.61 -6.53 8.58
CA LEU A 57 14.57 -7.52 8.24
C LEU A 57 15.13 -8.75 7.52
N LEU A 58 16.19 -8.58 6.72
CA LEU A 58 16.85 -9.69 6.02
C LEU A 58 17.76 -10.48 6.98
N GLU A 59 18.42 -9.79 7.91
CA GLU A 59 19.26 -10.43 8.94
C GLU A 59 18.43 -11.27 9.93
N GLU A 60 17.20 -10.86 10.27
CA GLU A 60 16.29 -11.66 11.10
C GLU A 60 15.83 -12.96 10.43
N GLU A 61 15.74 -13.01 9.11
CA GLU A 61 15.32 -14.23 8.37
C GLU A 61 16.45 -15.27 8.29
N GLU A 62 17.71 -14.83 8.18
CA GLU A 62 18.86 -15.73 8.10
C GLU A 62 19.27 -16.35 9.45
N GLY A 63 18.86 -15.77 10.59
CA GLY A 63 19.22 -16.24 11.92
C GLY A 63 18.40 -17.39 12.50
N MET A 64 17.37 -17.89 11.80
CA MET A 64 16.38 -18.83 12.36
C MET A 64 16.55 -20.30 11.96
N PHE A 65 17.64 -20.67 11.26
CA PHE A 65 17.84 -22.05 10.77
C PHE A 65 18.74 -22.95 11.64
N ASP A 66 19.35 -22.45 12.73
CA ASP A 66 20.46 -23.17 13.37
C ASP A 66 20.14 -23.97 14.67
N ASP A 67 18.88 -24.29 14.97
CA ASP A 67 18.52 -25.06 16.18
C ASP A 67 17.91 -26.44 15.89
N ALA A 68 18.51 -27.21 14.97
CA ALA A 68 18.18 -28.62 14.82
C ALA A 68 19.40 -29.48 14.44
N GLU A 69 20.40 -29.60 15.31
CA GLU A 69 21.24 -30.82 15.41
C GLU A 69 21.59 -31.19 16.87
N ASP A 70 21.25 -32.45 17.19
CA ASP A 70 21.51 -33.36 18.34
C ASP A 70 21.00 -33.06 19.78
#